data_AF-A0A1E5A6D0-F1
#
_entry.id   AF-A0A1E5A6D0-F1
#
_cell.length_a   1.000
_cell.length_b   1.000
_cell.length_c   1.000
_cell.angle_alpha   90.00
_cell.angle_beta   90.00
_cell.angle_gamma   90.00
#
_symmetry.space_group_name_H-M   'P 1'
#
loop_
_entity.id
_entity.type
_entity.pdbx_description
1 polymer ?
#
loop_
_entity_poly.entity_id
_entity_poly.type
_entity_poly.pdbx_seq_one_letter_code
_entity_poly.pdbx_strand_id
1 'polypeptide(L)' 'MRWIKALCLLITALITGVLSLCWRTLVFLIDLIDGGDDENDHAPTDSIIHYNHRSGEIDPVKRTDGLYDNKL' A
#
# COMPACT_ATOMS: atom_id res chain seq x y z
N MET A 1 38.11 10.95 31.12
CA MET A 1 37.49 11.58 29.93
C MET A 1 37.09 10.59 28.83
N ARG A 2 37.98 9.72 28.32
CA ARG A 2 37.69 8.82 27.18
C ARG A 2 36.51 7.86 27.44
N TRP A 3 36.45 7.27 28.64
CA TRP A 3 35.37 6.36 29.05
C TRP A 3 34.02 7.06 29.20
N ILE A 4 34.00 8.30 29.70
CA ILE A 4 32.78 9.12 29.81
C ILE A 4 32.22 9.41 28.42
N LYS A 5 33.08 9.78 27.46
CA LYS A 5 32.68 10.01 26.07
C LYS A 5 32.07 8.75 25.44
N ALA A 6 32.69 7.59 25.64
CA ALA A 6 32.16 6.31 25.15
C ALA A 6 30.80 5.98 25.76
N LEU A 7 30.61 6.26 27.05
CA LEU A 7 29.35 6.02 27.76
C LEU A 7 28.26 6.97 27.26
N CYS A 8 28.57 8.25 27.03
CA CYS A 8 27.64 9.20 26.40
C CYS A 8 27.26 8.79 24.96
N LEU A 9 28.21 8.30 24.16
CA LEU A 9 27.93 7.80 22.82
C LEU A 9 27.02 6.56 22.85
N LEU A 10 27.23 5.67 23.81
CA LEU A 10 26.39 4.49 23.98
C LEU A 10 24.96 4.87 24.38
N ILE A 11 24.80 5.79 25.34
CA ILE A 11 23.48 6.30 25.75
C ILE A 11 22.75 6.96 24.59
N THR A 12 23.44 7.81 23.82
CA THR A 12 22.84 8.49 22.66
C THR A 12 22.45 7.51 21.55
N ALA A 13 23.27 6.50 21.28
CA ALA A 13 22.93 5.42 20.35
C ALA A 13 21.71 4.62 20.82
N LEU A 14 21.60 4.38 22.13
CA LEU A 14 20.47 3.64 22.70
C LEU A 14 19.18 4.45 22.64
N ILE A 15 19.21 5.74 22.98
CA ILE A 15 18.06 6.64 22.88
C ILE A 15 17.58 6.76 21.43
N THR A 16 18.49 6.98 20.50
CA THR A 16 18.15 7.11 19.07
C THR A 16 17.60 5.81 18.49
N GLY A 17 18.14 4.66 18.90
CA GLY A 17 17.62 3.35 18.52
C GLY A 17 16.19 3.11 19.03
N VAL A 18 15.93 3.40 20.31
CA VAL A 18 14.58 3.27 20.89
C VAL A 18 13.59 4.22 20.22
N LEU A 19 13.99 5.47 19.96
CA LEU A 19 13.15 6.45 19.28
C LEU A 19 12.83 6.01 17.85
N SER A 20 13.82 5.48 17.12
CA SER A 20 13.61 4.94 15.76
C SER A 20 12.64 3.76 15.76
N LEU A 21 12.78 2.84 16.72
CA LEU A 21 11.88 1.69 16.83
C LEU A 21 10.44 2.17 17.13
N CYS A 22 10.28 3.08 18.09
CA CYS A 22 8.99 3.67 18.45
C CYS A 22 8.34 4.38 17.25
N TRP A 23 9.12 5.15 16.49
CA TRP A 23 8.65 5.81 15.27
C TRP A 23 8.15 4.80 14.24
N ARG A 24 8.92 3.74 13.96
CA ARG A 24 8.51 2.70 12.99
C ARG A 24 7.25 1.97 13.44
N THR A 25 7.11 1.68 14.73
CA THR A 25 5.89 1.06 15.26
C THR A 25 4.69 1.98 15.15
N LEU A 26 4.87 3.30 15.34
CA LEU A 26 3.80 4.28 15.21
C LEU A 26 3.34 4.37 13.75
N VAL A 27 4.27 4.49 12.81
CA VAL A 27 3.96 4.48 11.37
C VAL A 27 3.22 3.20 10.99
N PHE A 28 3.70 2.04 11.43
CA PHE A 28 3.01 0.77 11.19
C PHE A 28 1.59 0.74 11.74
N LEU A 29 1.35 1.31 12.93
CA LEU A 29 0.01 1.39 13.50
C LEU A 29 -0.89 2.36 12.72
N ILE A 30 -0.33 3.47 12.23
CA ILE A 30 -1.05 4.38 11.33
C ILE A 30 -1.42 3.64 10.06
N ASP A 31 -0.48 3.00 9.38
CA ASP A 31 -0.74 2.22 8.17
C ASP A 31 -1.80 1.14 8.43
N LEU A 32 -1.74 0.47 9.59
CA LEU A 32 -2.73 -0.54 9.96
C LEU A 32 -4.13 0.05 10.18
N ILE A 33 -4.23 1.23 10.80
CA ILE A 33 -5.50 1.92 11.10
C ILE A 33 -6.09 2.55 9.83
N ASP A 34 -5.24 3.16 9.01
CA ASP A 34 -5.63 3.78 7.74
C ASP A 34 -6.05 2.74 6.70
N GLY A 35 -5.83 1.45 7.01
CA GLY A 35 -6.12 0.35 6.11
C GLY A 35 -5.15 0.42 4.95
N GLY A 36 -3.87 0.22 5.28
CA GLY A 36 -2.70 0.48 4.44
C GLY A 36 -3.04 0.28 3.00
N ASP A 37 -2.96 1.39 2.25
CA ASP A 37 -3.31 1.56 0.85
C ASP A 37 -3.04 0.27 0.08
N ASP A 38 -4.04 -0.60 0.12
CA ASP A 38 -4.00 -1.89 -0.54
C ASP A 38 -4.05 -1.46 -1.98
N GLU A 39 -2.98 -1.75 -2.71
CA GLU A 39 -2.63 -1.38 -4.08
C GLU A 39 -3.74 -1.79 -5.07
N ASN A 40 -4.90 -1.18 -4.88
CA ASN A 40 -6.18 -1.29 -5.53
C ASN A 40 -6.85 0.09 -5.50
N ASP A 41 -6.04 1.14 -5.40
CA ASP A 41 -6.20 2.39 -6.16
C ASP A 41 -6.19 2.14 -7.70
N HIS A 42 -6.80 1.05 -8.15
CA HIS A 42 -7.71 1.12 -9.27
C HIS A 42 -8.89 2.01 -8.85
N ALA A 43 -8.64 3.32 -8.68
CA ALA A 43 -9.57 4.32 -9.18
C ALA A 43 -10.09 3.75 -10.49
N PRO A 44 -11.42 3.54 -10.67
CA PRO A 44 -11.96 2.66 -11.70
C PRO A 44 -11.41 3.14 -13.02
N THR A 45 -10.30 2.53 -13.43
CA THR A 45 -9.58 2.95 -14.61
C THR A 45 -10.47 2.40 -15.70
N ASP A 46 -10.84 3.24 -16.67
CA ASP A 46 -11.78 2.98 -17.76
C ASP A 46 -11.68 1.57 -18.40
N SER A 47 -10.60 0.83 -18.15
CA SER A 47 -10.41 -0.61 -18.39
C SER A 47 -11.48 -1.58 -17.85
N ILE A 48 -12.32 -1.24 -16.87
CA ILE A 48 -13.41 -2.13 -16.40
C ILE A 48 -14.71 -1.89 -17.19
N ILE A 49 -14.81 -0.75 -17.89
CA ILE A 49 -16.00 -0.32 -18.60
C ILE A 49 -15.90 -0.82 -20.04
N HIS A 50 -16.54 -1.94 -20.34
CA HIS A 50 -16.55 -2.48 -21.70
C HIS A 50 -17.66 -1.81 -22.52
N TYR A 51 -17.26 -1.08 -23.58
CA TYR A 51 -18.20 -0.49 -24.52
C TYR A 51 -18.62 -1.51 -25.59
N ASN A 52 -19.91 -1.83 -25.65
CA ASN A 52 -20.42 -2.70 -26.68
C ASN A 52 -20.68 -1.91 -27.98
N HIS A 53 -19.79 -2.02 -28.96
CA HIS A 53 -19.93 -1.32 -30.24
C HIS A 53 -21.16 -1.74 -31.09
N ARG A 54 -21.84 -2.84 -30.74
CA ARG A 54 -23.05 -3.31 -31.43
C ARG A 54 -24.33 -2.69 -30.86
N SER A 55 -24.43 -2.54 -29.54
CA SER A 55 -25.60 -1.97 -28.87
C SER A 55 -25.43 -0.51 -28.44
N GLY A 56 -24.20 -0.02 -28.36
CA GLY A 56 -23.87 1.32 -27.90
C GLY A 56 -23.92 1.49 -26.37
N GLU A 57 -24.06 0.39 -25.63
CA GLU A 57 -24.20 0.38 -24.18
C GLU A 57 -22.86 0.16 -23.47
N ILE A 58 -22.75 0.74 -22.29
CA ILE A 58 -21.62 0.59 -21.37
C ILE A 58 -21.98 -0.51 -20.36
N ASP A 59 -21.27 -1.65 -20.40
CA ASP A 59 -21.45 -2.74 -19.42
C ASP A 59 -20.33 -2.70 -18.36
N PRO A 60 -20.65 -2.38 -17.09
CA PRO A 60 -19.67 -2.34 -16.01
C PRO A 60 -19.36 -3.70 -15.39
N VAL A 61 -20.07 -4.79 -15.77
CA VAL A 61 -19.91 -6.10 -15.14
C VAL A 61 -19.16 -7.06 -16.05
N LYS A 62 -17.94 -7.44 -15.65
CA LYS A 62 -17.22 -8.57 -16.24
C LYS A 62 -17.96 -9.88 -15.91
N ARG A 63 -18.85 -10.33 -16.79
CA ARG A 63 -19.45 -11.67 -16.67
C ARG A 63 -18.39 -12.70 -17.03
N THR A 64 -18.04 -13.55 -16.06
CA THR A 64 -17.12 -14.68 -16.25
C THR A 64 -17.81 -15.88 -16.91
N ASP A 65 -18.89 -15.66 -17.66
CA ASP A 65 -19.70 -16.72 -18.27
C ASP A 65 -19.05 -17.33 -19.52
N GLY A 66 -17.81 -16.95 -19.83
CA GLY A 66 -16.97 -17.59 -20.86
C GLY A 66 -17.51 -17.43 -22.28
N LEU A 67 -18.59 -16.67 -22.47
CA LEU A 67 -19.26 -16.53 -23.77
C LEU A 67 -18.46 -15.66 -24.76
N TYR A 68 -17.54 -14.83 -24.26
CA TYR A 68 -16.71 -13.92 -25.04
C TYR A 68 -15.20 -14.13 -24.83
N ASP A 69 -14.81 -15.21 -24.16
CA ASP A 69 -13.39 -15.59 -23.97
C ASP A 69 -12.85 -16.25 -25.25
N ASN A 70 -12.95 -15.55 -26.37
CA ASN A 70 -12.25 -15.93 -27.60
C ASN A 70 -10.82 -15.44 -27.49
N LYS A 71 -9.95 -16.26 -26.89
CA LYS A 71 -8.50 -16.11 -27.05
C LYS A 71 -8.13 -16.48 -28.48
N LEU A 72 -7.67 -15.50 -29.25
CA LEU A 72 -6.80 -15.69 -30.41
C LEU A 72 -5.55 -14.83 -30.22
#